data_AF-A8URD9-F1
#
_entry.id   AF-A8URD9-F1
#
_cell.length_a   1.000
_cell.length_b   1.000
_cell.length_c   1.000
_cell.angle_alpha   90.00
_cell.angle_beta   90.00
_cell.angle_gamma   90.00
#
_symmetry.space_group_name_H-M   'P 1'
#
loop_
_entity.id
_entity.type
_entity.pdbx_description
1 polymer ?
#
loop_
_entity_poly.entity_id
_entity_poly.type
_entity_poly.pdbx_seq_one_letter_code
_entity_poly.pdbx_strand_id
1 'polypeptide(L)'
;MRELKAREFHCLIADGTGFGYSDTFRLLWMKGKEIRQVRSHVKTEVLVGVVKEKAVVVGVNAGRAYSDECRLLSSMLRDVKFKARYFLGDAYYGKVDILREVKRLNMYAIVPVRDTTHTRVRHSIRLWAKDNYERRKKVYRKNRYRVEQVIGIVKNRFGDRDCVRDFHTASLYVLARFALYNLILLYKLLLLGLNLLRAYMSLLSLSLRNLGIFPTGSKRVDTHEKGCYINRPL
;
A
#
# COMPACT_ATOMS: atom_id res chain seq x y z
N MET A 1 20.02 18.69 -0.11
CA MET A 1 18.96 17.67 0.04
C MET A 1 17.64 18.26 -0.45
N ARG A 2 16.91 17.63 -1.39
CA ARG A 2 15.61 18.14 -1.85
C ARG A 2 14.53 17.79 -0.84
N GLU A 3 13.93 18.81 -0.22
CA GLU A 3 12.70 18.68 0.57
C GLU A 3 11.60 18.04 -0.29
N LEU A 4 11.19 16.83 0.08
CA LEU A 4 9.95 16.27 -0.43
C LEU A 4 8.80 17.00 0.28
N LYS A 5 8.28 18.07 -0.36
CA LYS A 5 6.98 18.64 0.00
C LYS A 5 5.99 17.47 0.08
N ALA A 6 5.29 17.35 1.22
CA ALA A 6 4.41 16.23 1.57
C ALA A 6 3.19 16.00 0.63
N ARG A 7 3.19 16.60 -0.57
CA ARG A 7 2.10 16.55 -1.55
C ARG A 7 2.38 15.67 -2.77
N GLU A 8 3.57 15.09 -2.88
CA GLU A 8 3.97 14.34 -4.09
C GLU A 8 4.31 12.88 -3.80
N PHE A 9 3.62 11.98 -4.50
CA PHE A 9 3.98 10.56 -4.53
C PHE A 9 5.25 10.38 -5.37
N HIS A 10 6.13 9.47 -4.93
CA HIS A 10 7.30 9.13 -5.73
C HIS A 10 6.88 8.42 -7.03
N CYS A 11 5.98 7.45 -6.91
CA CYS A 11 5.41 6.76 -8.05
C CYS A 11 3.98 6.30 -7.78
N LEU A 12 3.21 6.20 -8.86
CA LEU A 12 1.97 5.45 -8.94
C LEU A 12 2.22 4.19 -9.74
N ILE A 13 1.65 3.09 -9.27
CA ILE A 13 1.86 1.76 -9.83
C ILE A 13 0.48 1.13 -10.01
N ALA A 14 0.16 0.76 -11.24
CA ALA A 14 -1.09 0.09 -11.60
C ALA A 14 -0.84 -1.41 -11.80
N ASP A 15 -1.78 -2.22 -11.33
CA ASP A 15 -1.77 -3.67 -11.55
C ASP A 15 -3.17 -4.26 -11.46
N GLY A 16 -3.41 -5.24 -12.33
CA GLY A 16 -4.66 -6.00 -12.39
C GLY A 16 -4.58 -7.27 -11.54
N THR A 17 -5.65 -7.60 -10.83
CA THR A 17 -5.78 -8.85 -10.09
C THR A 17 -7.20 -9.40 -10.10
N GLY A 18 -7.35 -10.69 -9.85
CA GLY A 18 -8.64 -11.37 -9.75
C GLY A 18 -8.91 -11.88 -8.35
N PHE A 19 -10.16 -11.79 -7.91
CA PHE A 19 -10.70 -12.44 -6.71
C PHE A 19 -11.83 -13.36 -7.12
N GLY A 20 -11.81 -14.62 -6.69
CA GLY A 20 -12.89 -15.55 -7.01
C GLY A 20 -14.10 -15.32 -6.11
N TYR A 21 -15.29 -15.68 -6.58
CA TYR A 21 -16.49 -15.78 -5.76
C TYR A 21 -17.29 -17.04 -6.14
N SER A 22 -18.33 -17.38 -5.38
CA SER A 22 -19.19 -18.57 -5.55
C SER A 22 -18.55 -19.92 -5.13
N ASP A 23 -19.42 -20.93 -4.98
CA ASP A 23 -19.14 -22.24 -4.36
C ASP A 23 -17.81 -22.90 -4.78
N THR A 24 -16.94 -23.02 -3.77
CA THR A 24 -15.60 -23.62 -3.80
C THR A 24 -15.62 -25.10 -4.18
N PHE A 25 -16.70 -25.82 -3.84
CA PHE A 25 -16.80 -27.27 -4.03
C PHE A 25 -16.81 -27.69 -5.49
N ARG A 26 -17.52 -26.94 -6.35
CA ARG A 26 -17.65 -27.27 -7.77
C ARG A 26 -16.34 -27.01 -8.54
N LEU A 27 -15.59 -26.00 -8.12
CA LEU A 27 -14.33 -25.59 -8.74
C LEU A 27 -13.14 -26.52 -8.41
N LEU A 28 -13.16 -27.20 -7.26
CA LEU A 28 -12.13 -28.17 -6.88
C LEU A 28 -12.12 -29.42 -7.79
N TRP A 29 -13.27 -29.76 -8.37
CA TRP A 29 -13.44 -30.91 -9.28
C TRP A 29 -13.22 -30.57 -10.76
N MET A 30 -13.18 -29.29 -11.12
CA MET A 30 -13.09 -28.82 -12.51
C MET A 30 -11.63 -28.68 -12.94
N LYS A 31 -11.26 -29.15 -14.14
CA LYS A 31 -9.89 -29.00 -14.67
C LYS A 31 -9.73 -27.69 -15.44
N GLY A 32 -8.50 -27.17 -15.53
CA GLY A 32 -8.17 -25.78 -15.83
C GLY A 32 -8.87 -25.05 -17.00
N LYS A 33 -9.41 -25.75 -18.01
CA LYS A 33 -10.23 -25.12 -19.07
C LYS A 33 -11.65 -24.77 -18.59
N GLU A 34 -12.21 -25.57 -17.70
CA GLU A 34 -13.54 -25.39 -17.10
C GLU A 34 -13.53 -24.33 -15.99
N ILE A 35 -12.46 -24.25 -15.19
CA ILE A 35 -12.25 -23.16 -14.22
C ILE A 35 -12.26 -21.79 -14.92
N ARG A 36 -11.64 -21.70 -16.11
CA ARG A 36 -11.62 -20.48 -16.95
C ARG A 36 -12.98 -20.12 -17.55
N GLN A 37 -13.94 -21.06 -17.57
CA GLN A 37 -15.32 -20.81 -18.00
C GLN A 37 -16.22 -20.37 -16.84
N VAL A 38 -15.82 -20.61 -15.58
CA VAL A 38 -16.55 -20.12 -14.41
C VAL A 38 -16.36 -18.61 -14.31
N ARG A 39 -17.43 -17.88 -14.64
CA ARG A 39 -17.51 -16.41 -14.65
C ARG A 39 -17.50 -15.78 -13.24
N SER A 40 -17.14 -16.55 -12.23
CA SER A 40 -17.25 -16.16 -10.83
C SER A 40 -15.93 -15.57 -10.33
N HIS A 41 -15.42 -14.53 -11.00
CA HIS A 41 -14.33 -13.73 -10.48
C HIS A 41 -14.58 -12.23 -10.67
N VAL A 42 -14.22 -11.48 -9.64
CA VAL A 42 -14.15 -10.03 -9.64
C VAL A 42 -12.78 -9.64 -10.15
N LYS A 43 -12.77 -9.02 -11.32
CA LYS A 43 -11.57 -8.44 -11.90
C LYS A 43 -11.35 -7.07 -11.28
N THR A 44 -10.16 -6.84 -10.75
CA THR A 44 -9.88 -5.68 -9.91
C THR A 44 -8.61 -5.01 -10.38
N GLU A 45 -8.70 -3.72 -10.67
CA GLU A 45 -7.55 -2.89 -10.98
C GLU A 45 -7.18 -2.08 -9.74
N VAL A 46 -5.90 -2.09 -9.36
CA VAL A 46 -5.42 -1.44 -8.14
C VAL A 46 -4.38 -0.40 -8.52
N LEU A 47 -4.56 0.82 -8.02
CA LEU A 47 -3.59 1.90 -8.12
C LEU A 47 -2.92 2.09 -6.76
N VAL A 48 -1.61 1.86 -6.70
CA VAL A 48 -0.79 1.99 -5.49
C VAL A 48 0.13 3.18 -5.62
N GLY A 49 0.10 4.07 -4.63
CA GLY A 49 1.03 5.18 -4.49
C GLY A 49 2.16 4.85 -3.52
N VAL A 50 3.39 5.18 -3.89
CA VAL A 50 4.57 5.01 -3.03
C VAL A 50 5.04 6.37 -2.50
N VAL A 51 5.08 6.50 -1.16
CA VAL A 51 5.58 7.68 -0.44
C VAL A 51 6.58 7.21 0.61
N LYS A 52 7.81 7.74 0.58
CA LYS A 52 8.88 7.41 1.55
C LYS A 52 8.96 5.89 1.84
N GLU A 53 8.97 5.09 0.77
CA GLU A 53 9.03 3.61 0.80
C GLU A 53 7.80 2.88 1.39
N LYS A 54 6.74 3.60 1.75
CA LYS A 54 5.44 3.02 2.09
C LYS A 54 4.55 2.98 0.85
N ALA A 55 3.87 1.86 0.66
CA ALA A 55 2.89 1.66 -0.40
C ALA A 55 1.50 1.87 0.19
N VAL A 56 0.70 2.73 -0.44
CA VAL A 56 -0.67 3.06 -0.04
C VAL A 56 -1.57 2.79 -1.23
N VAL A 57 -2.72 2.17 -1.02
CA VAL A 57 -3.72 2.01 -2.08
C VAL A 57 -4.40 3.36 -2.29
N VAL A 58 -4.28 3.94 -3.48
CA VAL A 58 -4.85 5.26 -3.76
C VAL A 58 -6.10 5.20 -4.63
N GLY A 59 -6.32 4.06 -5.31
CA GLY A 59 -7.53 3.81 -6.08
C GLY A 59 -7.71 2.32 -6.29
N VAL A 60 -8.96 1.87 -6.31
CA VAL A 60 -9.33 0.51 -6.68
C VAL A 60 -10.61 0.58 -7.49
N ASN A 61 -10.66 -0.19 -8.57
CA ASN A 61 -11.88 -0.36 -9.34
C ASN A 61 -12.13 -1.83 -9.62
N ALA A 62 -13.38 -2.25 -9.43
CA ALA A 62 -13.81 -3.64 -9.57
C ALA A 62 -14.76 -3.77 -10.77
N GLY A 63 -14.56 -4.82 -11.55
CA GLY A 63 -15.34 -5.15 -12.73
C GLY A 63 -15.60 -6.64 -12.83
N ARG A 64 -16.50 -7.01 -13.73
CA ARG A 64 -16.77 -8.42 -14.05
C ARG A 64 -15.54 -9.08 -14.70
N ALA A 65 -15.54 -10.40 -14.74
CA ALA A 65 -14.50 -11.26 -15.28
C ALA A 65 -13.76 -10.79 -16.55
N TYR A 66 -14.47 -10.19 -17.51
CA TYR A 66 -13.94 -9.75 -18.82
C TYR A 66 -13.80 -8.24 -18.95
N SER A 67 -13.85 -7.49 -17.85
CA SER A 67 -13.71 -6.04 -17.90
C SER A 67 -12.32 -5.64 -18.42
N ASP A 68 -12.26 -4.59 -19.25
CA ASP A 68 -10.99 -4.05 -19.72
C ASP A 68 -10.29 -3.31 -18.56
N GLU A 69 -9.11 -3.80 -18.17
CA GLU A 69 -8.26 -3.19 -17.13
C GLU A 69 -7.90 -1.76 -17.48
N CYS A 70 -7.69 -1.45 -18.77
CA CYS A 70 -7.41 -0.10 -19.20
C CYS A 70 -8.61 0.82 -18.94
N ARG A 71 -9.84 0.33 -19.09
CA ARG A 71 -11.03 1.14 -18.79
C ARG A 71 -11.16 1.39 -17.28
N LEU A 72 -10.92 0.36 -16.47
CA LEU A 72 -10.92 0.46 -15.00
C LEU A 72 -9.82 1.41 -14.49
N LEU A 73 -8.62 1.33 -15.06
CA LEU A 73 -7.50 2.20 -14.74
C LEU A 73 -7.76 3.64 -15.20
N SER A 74 -8.29 3.83 -16.41
CA SER A 74 -8.53 5.16 -16.98
C SER A 74 -9.51 5.96 -16.13
N SER A 75 -10.57 5.33 -15.60
CA SER A 75 -11.50 6.02 -14.70
C SER A 75 -10.77 6.48 -13.43
N MET A 76 -9.96 5.61 -12.82
CA MET A 76 -9.18 5.99 -11.63
C MET A 76 -8.21 7.14 -11.91
N LEU A 77 -7.48 7.10 -13.04
CA LEU A 77 -6.54 8.18 -13.40
C LEU A 77 -7.23 9.54 -13.63
N ARG A 78 -8.49 9.55 -14.06
CA ARG A 78 -9.26 10.80 -14.20
C ARG A 78 -9.59 11.45 -12.87
N ASP A 79 -9.80 10.63 -11.84
CA ASP A 79 -10.20 11.08 -10.50
C ASP A 79 -8.99 11.44 -9.60
N VAL A 80 -7.77 11.12 -10.01
CA VAL A 80 -6.55 11.44 -9.27
C VAL A 80 -6.33 12.95 -9.19
N LYS A 81 -6.38 13.50 -7.97
CA LYS A 81 -6.16 14.93 -7.66
C LYS A 81 -4.73 15.27 -7.19
N PHE A 82 -3.88 14.27 -7.00
CA PHE A 82 -2.51 14.45 -6.50
C PHE A 82 -1.46 14.21 -7.59
N LYS A 83 -0.27 14.79 -7.40
CA LYS A 83 0.85 14.63 -8.34
C LYS A 83 1.74 13.45 -7.93
N ALA A 84 2.24 12.76 -8.94
CA ALA A 84 3.29 11.75 -8.78
C ALA A 84 4.39 11.98 -9.81
N ARG A 85 5.62 11.59 -9.50
CA ARG A 85 6.72 11.77 -10.44
C ARG A 85 6.70 10.74 -11.57
N TYR A 86 6.36 9.50 -11.25
CA TYR A 86 6.39 8.38 -12.17
C TYR A 86 5.07 7.61 -12.14
N PHE A 87 4.65 7.10 -13.30
CA PHE A 87 3.62 6.09 -13.42
C PHE A 87 4.25 4.79 -13.91
N LEU A 88 3.98 3.67 -13.23
CA LEU A 88 4.48 2.35 -13.55
C LEU A 88 3.31 1.42 -13.81
N GLY A 89 3.48 0.51 -14.76
CA GLY A 89 2.52 -0.55 -15.01
C GLY A 89 3.09 -1.54 -16.02
N ASP A 90 2.38 -2.64 -16.20
CA ASP A 90 2.72 -3.66 -17.20
C ASP A 90 2.58 -3.18 -18.64
N ALA A 91 3.19 -3.96 -19.55
CA ALA A 91 3.17 -3.69 -20.98
C ALA A 91 1.76 -3.49 -21.54
N TYR A 92 0.75 -4.10 -20.91
CA TYR A 92 -0.66 -3.95 -21.28
C TYR A 92 -1.14 -2.49 -21.21
N TYR A 93 -0.64 -1.70 -20.27
CA TYR A 93 -0.98 -0.28 -20.13
C TYR A 93 -0.24 0.63 -21.12
N GLY A 94 0.55 0.06 -22.04
CA GLY A 94 1.19 0.79 -23.15
C GLY A 94 0.21 1.29 -24.23
N LYS A 95 -1.10 1.17 -24.01
CA LYS A 95 -2.15 1.73 -24.88
C LYS A 95 -2.12 3.25 -24.86
N VAL A 96 -2.43 3.86 -26.00
CA VAL A 96 -2.33 5.32 -26.20
C VAL A 96 -3.22 6.09 -25.21
N ASP A 97 -4.41 5.59 -24.92
CA ASP A 97 -5.38 6.28 -24.05
C ASP A 97 -4.88 6.43 -22.62
N ILE A 98 -4.29 5.36 -22.04
CA ILE A 98 -3.67 5.43 -20.72
C ILE A 98 -2.49 6.39 -20.72
N LEU A 99 -1.62 6.29 -21.72
CA LEU A 99 -0.44 7.16 -21.81
C LEU A 99 -0.81 8.64 -21.98
N ARG A 100 -1.92 8.95 -22.65
CA ARG A 100 -2.47 10.32 -22.73
C ARG A 100 -2.89 10.82 -21.35
N GLU A 101 -3.63 10.03 -20.58
CA GLU A 101 -4.06 10.40 -19.22
C GLU A 101 -2.86 10.62 -18.30
N VAL A 102 -1.86 9.72 -18.35
CA VAL A 102 -0.62 9.86 -17.57
C VAL A 102 0.15 11.13 -17.95
N LYS A 103 0.21 11.45 -19.25
CA LYS A 103 0.83 12.68 -19.75
C LYS A 103 0.05 13.93 -19.31
N ARG A 104 -1.29 13.89 -19.30
CA ARG A 104 -2.17 14.97 -18.80
C ARG A 104 -1.91 15.26 -17.32
N LEU A 105 -1.64 14.22 -16.53
CA LEU A 105 -1.28 14.35 -15.11
C LEU A 105 0.17 14.80 -14.88
N ASN A 106 0.92 15.11 -15.95
CA ASN A 106 2.33 15.51 -15.92
C ASN A 106 3.25 14.49 -15.22
N MET A 107 2.97 13.20 -15.44
CA MET A 107 3.76 12.09 -14.90
C MET A 107 4.62 11.47 -16.01
N TYR A 108 5.80 10.97 -15.67
CA TYR A 108 6.60 10.16 -16.61
C TYR A 108 6.07 8.72 -16.62
N ALA A 109 5.56 8.27 -17.76
CA ALA A 109 5.14 6.87 -17.94
C ALA A 109 6.35 5.95 -18.09
N ILE A 110 6.53 5.01 -17.17
CA ILE A 110 7.53 3.96 -17.17
C ILE A 110 6.81 2.64 -17.38
N VAL A 111 6.42 2.39 -18.63
CA VAL A 111 5.68 1.20 -19.04
C VAL A 111 6.47 0.51 -20.16
N PRO A 112 6.73 -0.80 -20.09
CA PRO A 112 7.48 -1.50 -21.12
C PRO A 112 6.65 -1.55 -22.41
N VAL A 113 7.10 -0.81 -23.43
CA VAL A 113 6.47 -0.85 -24.76
C VAL A 113 7.32 -1.74 -25.66
N ARG A 114 6.79 -2.91 -26.03
CA ARG A 114 7.44 -3.81 -26.99
C ARG A 114 7.15 -3.36 -28.42
N ASP A 115 8.15 -3.50 -29.28
CA ASP A 115 7.93 -3.49 -30.72
C ASP A 115 7.32 -4.85 -31.13
N THR A 116 6.42 -4.84 -32.11
CA THR A 116 5.92 -6.09 -32.70
C THR A 116 6.95 -6.57 -33.72
N THR A 117 7.13 -7.89 -33.86
CA THR A 117 8.15 -8.52 -34.73
C THR A 117 8.17 -7.95 -36.16
N HIS A 118 7.02 -7.51 -36.68
CA HIS A 118 6.87 -6.96 -38.03
C HIS A 118 6.63 -5.44 -38.07
N THR A 119 6.44 -4.77 -36.93
CA THR A 119 6.00 -3.37 -36.90
C THR A 119 6.70 -2.58 -35.79
N ARG A 120 7.58 -1.64 -36.18
CA ARG A 120 8.13 -0.64 -35.27
C ARG A 120 7.01 0.29 -34.78
N VAL A 121 7.06 0.68 -33.51
CA VAL A 121 6.13 1.65 -32.94
C VAL A 121 6.29 3.01 -33.63
N ARG A 122 5.28 3.44 -34.38
CA ARG A 122 5.29 4.76 -35.07
C ARG A 122 4.62 5.87 -34.27
N HIS A 123 3.78 5.53 -33.29
CA HIS A 123 2.98 6.51 -32.56
C HIS A 123 3.83 7.30 -31.55
N SER A 124 3.82 8.63 -31.65
CA SER A 124 4.65 9.56 -30.85
C SER A 124 4.53 9.34 -29.33
N ILE A 125 3.32 9.11 -28.83
CA ILE A 125 3.07 8.86 -27.40
C ILE A 125 3.70 7.54 -26.92
N ARG A 126 3.66 6.48 -27.73
CA ARG A 126 4.26 5.19 -27.37
C ARG A 126 5.79 5.26 -27.44
N LEU A 127 6.34 6.02 -28.38
CA LEU A 127 7.77 6.32 -28.44
C LEU A 127 8.24 7.09 -27.20
N TRP A 128 7.47 8.10 -26.77
CA TRP A 128 7.72 8.82 -25.51
C TRP A 128 7.74 7.89 -24.29
N ALA A 129 6.77 6.97 -24.17
CA ALA A 129 6.75 6.00 -23.07
C ALA A 129 7.94 5.02 -23.15
N LYS A 130 8.32 4.58 -24.35
CA LYS A 130 9.47 3.71 -24.59
C LYS A 130 10.79 4.37 -24.16
N ASP A 131 11.04 5.60 -24.59
CA ASP A 131 12.23 6.38 -24.20
C ASP A 131 12.27 6.61 -22.68
N ASN A 132 11.12 6.94 -22.07
CA ASN A 132 11.03 7.07 -20.61
C ASN A 132 11.34 5.78 -19.86
N TYR A 133 10.88 4.63 -20.37
CA TYR A 133 11.14 3.32 -19.80
C TYR A 133 12.63 2.97 -19.85
N GLU A 134 13.28 3.13 -21.01
CA GLU A 134 14.70 2.80 -21.18
C GLU A 134 15.59 3.66 -20.28
N ARG A 135 15.35 4.98 -20.25
CA ARG A 135 16.12 5.90 -19.38
C ARG A 135 15.95 5.61 -17.88
N ARG A 136 14.82 5.04 -17.47
CA ARG A 136 14.43 4.92 -16.05
C ARG A 136 14.13 3.48 -15.62
N LYS A 137 14.68 2.50 -16.32
CA LYS A 137 14.49 1.06 -16.07
C LYS A 137 14.81 0.63 -14.63
N LYS A 138 15.78 1.29 -14.00
CA LYS A 138 16.13 1.06 -12.58
C LYS A 138 14.97 1.37 -11.63
N VAL A 139 14.20 2.43 -11.91
CA VAL A 139 13.02 2.82 -11.11
C VAL A 139 11.91 1.78 -11.25
N TYR A 140 11.68 1.28 -12.47
CA TYR A 140 10.73 0.20 -12.72
C TYR A 140 11.04 -1.04 -11.89
N ARG A 141 12.27 -1.55 -12.00
CA ARG A 141 12.71 -2.76 -11.28
C ARG A 141 12.63 -2.61 -9.76
N LYS A 142 12.96 -1.42 -9.23
CA LYS A 142 12.94 -1.16 -7.78
C LYS A 142 11.53 -1.02 -7.21
N ASN A 143 10.54 -0.59 -8.00
CA ASN A 143 9.23 -0.22 -7.45
C ASN A 143 8.09 -1.13 -7.91
N ARG A 144 8.16 -1.80 -9.07
CA ARG A 144 7.06 -2.63 -9.62
C ARG A 144 6.59 -3.72 -8.66
N TYR A 145 7.49 -4.34 -7.89
CA TYR A 145 7.12 -5.40 -6.93
C TYR A 145 6.22 -4.88 -5.78
N ARG A 146 6.16 -3.56 -5.54
CA ARG A 146 5.42 -2.99 -4.41
C ARG A 146 3.92 -3.20 -4.53
N VAL A 147 3.35 -3.09 -5.74
CA VAL A 147 1.91 -3.35 -5.93
C VAL A 147 1.60 -4.84 -5.81
N GLU A 148 2.47 -5.72 -6.31
CA GLU A 148 2.36 -7.17 -6.11
C GLU A 148 2.40 -7.54 -4.64
N GLN A 149 3.28 -6.91 -3.86
CA GLN A 149 3.32 -7.07 -2.40
C GLN A 149 2.02 -6.62 -1.73
N VAL A 150 1.46 -5.47 -2.13
CA VAL A 150 0.17 -4.99 -1.58
C VAL A 150 -0.93 -6.00 -1.89
N ILE A 151 -1.06 -6.44 -3.15
CA ILE A 151 -2.05 -7.43 -3.57
C ILE A 151 -1.84 -8.74 -2.80
N GLY A 152 -0.60 -9.21 -2.67
CA GLY A 152 -0.25 -10.40 -1.91
C GLY A 152 -0.63 -10.30 -0.44
N ILE A 153 -0.34 -9.17 0.22
CA ILE A 153 -0.75 -8.94 1.62
C ILE A 153 -2.27 -8.98 1.75
N VAL A 154 -2.99 -8.33 0.84
CA VAL A 154 -4.45 -8.28 0.85
C VAL A 154 -5.03 -9.69 0.70
N LYS A 155 -4.58 -10.45 -0.30
CA LYS A 155 -5.04 -11.82 -0.53
C LYS A 155 -4.69 -12.76 0.62
N ASN A 156 -3.47 -12.69 1.15
CA ASN A 156 -3.04 -13.55 2.24
C ASN A 156 -3.77 -13.25 3.55
N ARG A 157 -4.13 -11.98 3.80
CA ARG A 157 -4.77 -11.58 5.06
C ARG A 157 -6.28 -11.74 5.05
N PHE A 158 -6.92 -11.46 3.92
CA PHE A 158 -8.38 -11.38 3.82
C PHE A 158 -9.00 -12.44 2.90
N GLY A 159 -8.18 -13.33 2.35
CA GLY A 159 -8.58 -14.34 1.37
C GLY A 159 -8.55 -13.81 -0.07
N ASP A 160 -8.42 -14.74 -1.00
CA ASP A 160 -8.50 -14.52 -2.44
C ASP A 160 -9.87 -14.90 -3.05
N ARG A 161 -10.77 -15.42 -2.22
CA ARG A 161 -12.07 -15.95 -2.61
C ARG A 161 -13.18 -15.63 -1.61
N ASP A 162 -14.39 -15.40 -2.10
CA ASP A 162 -15.58 -15.11 -1.30
C ASP A 162 -16.69 -16.16 -1.53
N CYS A 163 -17.29 -16.69 -0.46
CA CYS A 163 -18.41 -17.62 -0.52
C CYS A 163 -19.74 -16.91 -0.78
N VAL A 164 -19.78 -16.08 -1.83
CA VAL A 164 -20.93 -15.25 -2.20
C VAL A 164 -21.33 -15.59 -3.64
N ARG A 165 -22.64 -15.68 -3.91
CA ARG A 165 -23.15 -16.01 -5.26
C ARG A 165 -23.27 -14.78 -6.16
N ASP A 166 -23.49 -13.61 -5.58
CA ASP A 166 -23.70 -12.36 -6.29
C ASP A 166 -22.39 -11.57 -6.52
N PHE A 167 -22.26 -11.02 -7.73
CA PHE A 167 -21.10 -10.23 -8.14
C PHE A 167 -21.01 -8.90 -7.38
N HIS A 168 -22.15 -8.23 -7.16
CA HIS A 168 -22.15 -6.91 -6.53
C HIS A 168 -21.62 -7.02 -5.10
N THR A 169 -22.13 -7.96 -4.32
CA THR A 169 -21.64 -8.22 -2.97
C THR A 169 -20.17 -8.66 -2.96
N ALA A 170 -19.74 -9.53 -3.88
CA ALA A 170 -18.33 -9.92 -4.01
C ALA A 170 -17.44 -8.70 -4.33
N SER A 171 -17.89 -7.79 -5.21
CA SER A 171 -17.14 -6.59 -5.54
C SER A 171 -16.98 -5.65 -4.35
N LEU A 172 -18.01 -5.51 -3.51
CA LEU A 172 -17.95 -4.74 -2.27
C LEU A 172 -16.94 -5.32 -1.27
N TYR A 173 -16.91 -6.65 -1.11
CA TYR A 173 -15.89 -7.30 -0.27
C TYR A 173 -14.48 -7.01 -0.77
N VAL A 174 -14.25 -7.14 -2.07
CA VAL A 174 -12.93 -6.84 -2.65
C VAL A 174 -12.51 -5.39 -2.39
N LEU A 175 -13.38 -4.41 -2.64
CA LEU A 175 -13.11 -3.01 -2.36
C LEU A 175 -12.83 -2.77 -0.87
N ALA A 176 -13.63 -3.39 0.00
CA ALA A 176 -13.46 -3.29 1.45
C ALA A 176 -12.10 -3.83 1.93
N ARG A 177 -11.60 -4.94 1.34
CA ARG A 177 -10.27 -5.49 1.68
C ARG A 177 -9.14 -4.48 1.44
N PHE A 178 -9.18 -3.75 0.32
CA PHE A 178 -8.19 -2.72 0.03
C PHE A 178 -8.35 -1.48 0.91
N ALA A 179 -9.59 -1.10 1.26
CA ALA A 179 -9.82 -0.05 2.24
C ALA A 179 -9.27 -0.43 3.63
N LEU A 180 -9.50 -1.67 4.07
CA LEU A 180 -8.96 -2.22 5.31
C LEU A 180 -7.43 -2.25 5.32
N TYR A 181 -6.79 -2.56 4.19
CA TYR A 181 -5.34 -2.47 4.07
C TYR A 181 -4.82 -1.06 4.43
N ASN A 182 -5.45 -0.01 3.89
CA ASN A 182 -5.08 1.36 4.21
C ASN A 182 -5.33 1.72 5.68
N LEU A 183 -6.45 1.27 6.26
CA LEU A 183 -6.75 1.50 7.68
C LEU A 183 -5.72 0.84 8.59
N ILE A 184 -5.31 -0.40 8.28
CA ILE A 184 -4.26 -1.10 9.03
C ILE A 184 -2.92 -0.39 8.88
N LEU A 185 -2.59 0.10 7.69
CA LEU A 185 -1.38 0.89 7.47
C LEU A 185 -1.39 2.17 8.29
N LEU A 186 -2.50 2.89 8.30
CA LEU A 186 -2.70 4.09 9.12
C LEU A 186 -2.51 3.79 10.61
N TYR A 187 -3.16 2.74 11.12
CA TYR A 187 -3.02 2.31 12.50
C TYR A 187 -1.56 2.00 12.88
N LYS A 188 -0.82 1.31 12.01
CA LYS A 188 0.61 1.03 12.22
C LYS A 188 1.46 2.31 12.27
N LEU A 189 1.15 3.28 11.43
CA LEU A 189 1.87 4.57 11.41
C LEU A 189 1.58 5.39 12.68
N LEU A 190 0.34 5.40 13.16
CA LEU A 190 -0.04 6.04 14.41
C LEU A 190 0.67 5.40 15.61
N LEU A 191 0.66 4.06 15.69
CA LEU A 191 1.34 3.32 16.74
C LEU A 191 2.85 3.60 16.75
N LEU A 192 3.48 3.68 15.58
CA LEU A 192 4.90 4.05 15.45
C LEU A 192 5.16 5.46 16.01
N GLY A 193 4.29 6.42 15.69
CA GLY A 193 4.38 7.78 16.21
C GLY A 193 4.28 7.83 17.75
N LEU A 194 3.33 7.09 18.33
CA LEU A 194 3.17 6.99 19.79
C LEU A 194 4.39 6.35 20.46
N ASN A 195 4.95 5.30 19.86
CA ASN A 195 6.14 4.63 20.38
C ASN A 195 7.37 5.55 20.34
N LEU A 196 7.53 6.34 19.25
CA LEU A 196 8.60 7.34 19.15
C LEU A 196 8.45 8.45 20.20
N LEU A 197 7.22 8.93 20.42
CA LEU A 197 6.93 9.92 21.46
C LEU A 197 7.28 9.37 22.85
N ARG A 198 6.89 8.13 23.15
CA ARG A 198 7.22 7.46 24.41
C ARG A 198 8.74 7.33 24.60
N ALA A 199 9.47 6.93 23.56
CA ALA A 199 10.93 6.84 23.62
C ALA A 199 11.59 8.21 23.85
N TYR A 200 11.10 9.25 23.19
CA TYR A 200 11.56 10.63 23.38
C TYR A 200 11.32 11.11 24.82
N MET A 201 10.12 10.88 25.37
CA MET A 201 9.81 11.23 26.77
C MET A 201 10.70 10.48 27.76
N SER A 202 10.99 9.19 27.52
CA SER A 202 11.93 8.42 28.35
C SER A 202 13.34 9.02 28.31
N LEU A 203 13.85 9.35 27.12
CA LEU A 203 15.17 9.98 26.95
C LEU A 203 15.25 11.37 27.59
N LEU A 204 14.20 12.19 27.44
CA LEU A 204 14.10 13.49 28.09
C LEU A 204 14.11 13.34 29.63
N SER A 205 13.37 12.36 30.16
CA SER A 205 13.35 12.08 31.61
C SER A 205 14.70 11.59 32.16
N LEU A 206 15.49 10.90 31.35
CA LEU A 206 16.86 10.47 31.68
C LEU A 206 17.84 11.64 31.62
N SER A 207 17.71 12.50 30.60
CA SER A 207 18.52 13.71 30.47
C SER A 207 18.26 14.70 31.61
N LEU A 208 17.00 14.90 32.00
CA LEU A 208 16.63 15.75 33.15
C LEU A 208 17.10 15.18 34.49
N ARG A 209 17.13 13.85 34.65
CA ARG A 209 17.74 13.19 35.83
C ARG A 209 19.27 13.35 35.85
N ASN A 210 19.93 13.22 34.70
CA ASN A 210 21.39 13.39 34.59
C ASN A 210 21.84 14.86 34.75
N LEU A 211 20.96 15.83 34.47
CA LEU A 211 21.18 17.26 34.71
C LEU A 211 20.88 17.70 36.16
N GLY A 212 20.56 16.77 37.07
CA GLY A 212 20.42 17.06 38.50
C GLY A 212 19.16 17.84 38.90
N ILE A 213 18.14 17.92 38.02
CA ILE A 213 16.91 18.69 38.28
C ILE A 213 15.91 17.92 39.15
N PHE A 214 16.06 16.59 39.27
CA PHE A 214 15.34 15.80 40.26
C PHE A 214 16.28 15.40 41.41
N PRO A 215 15.98 15.77 42.66
CA PRO A 215 16.82 15.38 43.78
C PRO A 215 16.76 13.87 43.96
N THR A 216 17.93 13.22 43.94
CA THR A 216 18.14 11.91 44.57
C THR A 216 18.01 12.09 46.08
N GLY A 217 16.77 12.16 46.56
CA GLY A 217 16.44 12.23 47.97
C GLY A 217 16.46 10.86 48.63
N SER A 218 17.64 10.27 48.75
CA SER A 218 17.91 9.34 49.85
C SER A 218 17.95 10.18 51.13
N LYS A 219 16.93 10.07 51.97
CA LYS A 219 17.06 10.35 53.40
C LYS A 219 16.80 9.04 54.14
N ARG A 220 17.90 8.33 54.40
CA ARG A 220 18.01 7.45 55.56
C ARG A 220 17.84 8.38 56.77
N VAL A 221 16.66 8.35 57.39
CA VAL A 221 16.41 9.02 58.66
C VAL A 221 16.80 8.03 59.73
N ASP A 222 18.04 8.16 60.20
CA ASP A 222 18.44 7.63 61.50
C ASP A 222 17.81 8.55 62.56
N THR A 223 16.74 8.10 63.21
CA THR A 223 16.31 8.64 64.50
C THR A 223 16.57 7.57 65.56
N HIS A 224 17.76 7.65 66.14
CA HIS A 224 17.99 7.29 67.53
C HIS A 224 17.08 8.17 68.40
N GLU A 225 16.09 7.58 69.05
CA GLU A 225 15.57 8.12 70.31
C GLU A 225 15.39 7.00 71.33
N LYS A 226 16.12 7.17 72.42
CA LYS A 226 16.08 6.37 73.66
C LYS A 226 14.87 6.83 74.48
N GLY A 227 14.24 5.91 75.20
CA GLY A 227 13.34 6.25 76.30
C GLY A 227 12.37 5.12 76.61
N CYS A 228 12.78 4.12 77.39
CA CYS A 228 12.61 4.02 78.84
C CYS A 228 11.41 3.12 79.22
N TYR A 229 11.77 2.01 79.87
CA TYR A 229 11.00 1.09 80.71
C TYR A 229 9.66 1.60 81.25
N ILE A 230 8.66 0.71 81.28
CA ILE A 230 7.98 0.26 82.52
C ILE A 230 7.55 -1.20 82.35
N ASN A 231 7.83 -1.95 83.41
CA ASN A 231 7.63 -3.37 83.63
C ASN A 231 6.20 -3.70 84.10
N ARG A 232 5.73 -4.90 83.71
CA ARG A 232 4.93 -5.89 84.50
C ARG A 232 3.43 -5.62 84.80
N PRO A 233 2.68 -6.63 85.30
CA PRO A 233 2.65 -8.06 84.96
C PRO A 233 1.22 -8.68 84.94
N LEU A 234 1.10 -9.87 84.33
CA LEU A 234 0.41 -11.12 84.76
C LEU A 234 -0.08 -11.90 83.54
#